data_AF-A0A9X5H8X3-F1
#
_entry.id   AF-A0A9X5H8X3-F1
#
_cell.length_a   1.000
_cell.length_b   1.000
_cell.length_c   1.000
_cell.angle_alpha   90.00
_cell.angle_beta   90.00
_cell.angle_gamma   90.00
#
_symmetry.space_group_name_H-M   'P 1'
#
loop_
_entity.id
_entity.type
_entity.pdbx_description
1 polymer ?
#
loop_
_entity_poly.entity_id
_entity_poly.type
_entity_poly.pdbx_seq_one_letter_code
_entity_poly.pdbx_strand_id
1 'polypeptide(L)'
;MASTYETKQGDTWDLMAYDLYGDEKYMRYLMEANLPLLDIMVFSSGVKIYVPDLPEETDEDLPFWRVNADQDGEYSSVEDGDEDG
;
A
#
# COMPACT_ATOMS: atom_id res chain seq x y z
N MET A 1 -0.16 -0.59 20.14
CA MET A 1 0.59 0.29 21.09
C MET A 1 1.55 1.10 20.25
N ALA A 2 1.66 2.41 20.46
CA ALA A 2 2.55 3.22 19.62
C ALA A 2 4.03 2.83 19.81
N SER A 3 4.64 2.40 18.71
CA SER A 3 6.04 2.02 18.68
C SER A 3 6.88 3.21 18.22
N THR A 4 8.16 3.24 18.59
CA THR A 4 9.10 4.24 18.07
C THR A 4 10.09 3.53 17.17
N TYR A 5 10.21 4.00 15.93
CA TYR A 5 11.19 3.53 14.97
C TYR A 5 12.41 4.45 14.97
N GLU A 6 13.60 3.88 14.86
CA GLU A 6 14.83 4.65 14.67
C GLU A 6 15.24 4.52 13.20
N THR A 7 15.26 5.64 12.49
CA THR A 7 15.60 5.68 11.06
C THR A 7 17.04 5.24 10.83
N LYS A 8 17.26 4.64 9.67
CA LYS A 8 18.57 4.34 9.10
C LYS A 8 18.91 5.38 8.03
N GLN A 9 20.17 5.41 7.63
CA GLN A 9 20.63 6.32 6.58
C GLN A 9 19.96 5.97 5.25
N GLY A 10 19.28 6.95 4.65
CA GLY A 10 18.60 6.77 3.37
C GLY A 10 17.15 6.33 3.50
N ASP A 11 16.64 6.18 4.72
CA ASP A 11 15.22 5.87 4.93
C ASP A 11 14.34 7.02 4.43
N THR A 12 13.16 6.66 3.96
CA THR A 12 12.12 7.59 3.54
C THR A 12 10.80 7.19 4.17
N TRP A 13 9.82 8.09 4.14
CA TRP A 13 8.49 7.80 4.69
C TRP A 13 7.84 6.56 4.09
N ASP A 14 8.03 6.38 2.79
CA ASP A 14 7.48 5.29 1.99
C ASP A 14 8.12 3.94 2.36
N LEU A 15 9.46 3.90 2.46
CA LEU A 15 10.21 2.72 2.90
C LEU A 15 9.88 2.32 4.35
N MET A 16 9.78 3.29 5.25
CA MET A 16 9.40 3.02 6.64
C MET A 16 7.99 2.48 6.73
N ALA A 17 7.05 3.02 5.95
CA ALA A 17 5.68 2.51 5.90
C ALA A 17 5.64 1.07 5.40
N TYR A 18 6.38 0.75 4.33
CA TYR A 18 6.49 -0.60 3.83
C TYR A 18 7.11 -1.58 4.85
N ASP A 19 8.18 -1.19 5.54
CA ASP A 19 8.87 -2.03 6.54
C ASP A 19 8.01 -2.25 7.81
N LEU A 20 7.28 -1.21 8.25
CA LEU A 20 6.49 -1.24 9.48
C LEU A 20 5.08 -1.81 9.29
N TYR A 21 4.45 -1.50 8.17
CA TYR A 21 3.04 -1.79 7.91
C TYR A 21 2.82 -2.73 6.73
N GLY A 22 3.86 -3.04 5.95
CA GLY A 22 3.77 -3.92 4.78
C GLY A 22 3.35 -3.23 3.47
N ASP A 23 2.98 -1.95 3.53
CA ASP A 23 2.58 -1.18 2.35
C ASP A 23 3.00 0.30 2.49
N GLU A 24 3.45 0.88 1.39
CA GLU A 24 3.86 2.27 1.29
C GLU A 24 2.70 3.27 1.46
N LYS A 25 1.46 2.85 1.16
CA LYS A 25 0.26 3.70 1.23
C LYS A 25 -0.02 4.27 2.62
N TYR A 26 0.54 3.66 3.66
CA TYR A 26 0.40 4.08 5.06
C TYR A 26 1.35 5.19 5.49
N MET A 27 2.26 5.65 4.62
CA MET A 27 3.21 6.71 4.95
C MET A 27 2.53 7.98 5.46
N ARG A 28 1.29 8.25 5.03
CA ARG A 28 0.48 9.37 5.51
C ARG A 28 0.31 9.35 7.04
N TYR A 29 0.09 8.18 7.63
CA TYR A 29 -0.08 8.07 9.09
C TYR A 29 1.22 8.37 9.84
N LEU A 30 2.37 7.95 9.30
CA LEU A 30 3.68 8.34 9.84
C LEU A 30 3.88 9.84 9.75
N MET A 31 3.57 10.44 8.61
CA MET A 31 3.68 11.87 8.37
C MET A 31 2.81 12.70 9.32
N GLU A 32 1.54 12.34 9.47
CA GLU A 32 0.59 13.02 10.37
C GLU A 32 1.00 12.90 11.84
N ALA A 33 1.58 11.77 12.24
CA ALA A 33 2.12 11.58 13.58
C ALA A 33 3.42 12.37 13.84
N ASN A 34 4.15 12.73 12.78
CA ASN A 34 5.48 13.32 12.84
C ASN A 34 5.57 14.61 12.01
N LEU A 35 4.54 15.47 12.09
CA LEU A 35 4.47 16.79 11.45
C LEU A 35 5.78 17.61 11.48
N PRO A 36 6.53 17.71 12.59
CA PRO A 36 7.77 18.49 12.62
C PRO A 36 8.90 17.93 11.74
N LEU A 37 8.80 16.69 11.28
CA LEU A 37 9.81 16.02 10.45
C LEU A 37 9.44 15.98 8.97
N LEU A 38 8.31 16.58 8.57
CA LEU A 38 7.83 16.55 7.17
C LEU A 38 8.74 17.27 6.17
N ASP A 39 9.60 18.18 6.65
CA ASP A 39 10.60 18.83 5.80
C ASP A 39 11.68 17.84 5.33
N ILE A 40 11.81 16.70 6.01
CA ILE A 40 12.81 15.68 5.72
C ILE A 40 12.24 14.68 4.71
N MET A 41 12.72 14.73 3.47
CA MET A 41 12.42 13.72 2.45
C MET A 41 13.25 12.44 2.61
N VAL A 42 14.50 12.58 3.05
CA VAL A 42 15.45 11.46 3.23
C VAL A 42 16.06 11.57 4.61
N PHE A 43 15.83 10.56 5.43
CA PHE A 43 16.27 10.51 6.81
C PHE A 43 17.75 10.14 6.92
N SER A 44 18.41 10.79 7.86
CA SER A 44 19.70 10.34 8.38
C SER A 44 19.47 9.23 9.41
N SER A 45 20.51 8.44 9.68
CA SER A 45 20.46 7.44 10.74
C SER A 45 20.26 8.09 12.12
N GLY A 46 19.40 7.52 12.97
CA GLY A 46 19.20 7.93 14.36
C GLY A 46 18.06 8.91 14.62
N VAL A 47 17.17 9.18 13.65
CA VAL A 47 15.97 10.00 13.88
C VAL A 47 14.86 9.11 14.44
N LYS A 48 14.21 9.57 15.51
CA LYS A 48 13.10 8.83 16.13
C LYS A 48 11.79 9.22 15.48
N ILE A 49 11.12 8.23 14.88
CA ILE A 49 9.82 8.36 14.24
C ILE A 49 8.78 7.69 15.13
N TYR A 50 7.72 8.41 15.43
CA TYR A 50 6.56 7.85 16.11
C TYR A 50 5.72 7.03 15.13
N VAL A 51 5.49 5.76 15.47
CA VAL A 51 4.73 4.82 14.63
C VAL A 51 3.37 4.60 15.30
N PRO A 52 2.30 5.27 14.81
CA PRO A 52 0.95 5.00 15.29
C PRO A 52 0.50 3.59 14.89
N ASP A 53 -0.45 3.06 15.64
CA ASP A 53 -1.16 1.82 15.28
C ASP A 53 -2.08 2.13 14.10
N LEU A 54 -2.02 1.32 13.04
CA LEU A 54 -3.00 1.44 11.96
C LEU A 54 -4.35 0.87 12.43
N PRO A 55 -5.47 1.47 12.03
CA PRO A 55 -6.75 0.79 12.18
C PRO A 55 -6.66 -0.55 11.44
N GLU A 56 -7.16 -1.64 12.02
CA GLU A 56 -7.22 -2.94 11.35
C GLU A 56 -7.87 -2.77 9.99
N GLU A 57 -7.10 -2.89 8.91
CA GLU A 57 -7.67 -3.04 7.59
C GLU A 57 -8.25 -4.43 7.51
N THR A 58 -9.55 -4.48 7.68
CA THR A 58 -10.31 -5.58 7.14
C THR A 58 -10.19 -5.47 5.62
N ASP A 59 -9.55 -6.46 4.98
CA ASP A 59 -9.58 -6.73 3.53
C ASP A 59 -11.02 -6.96 2.98
N GLU A 60 -12.05 -6.60 3.74
CA GLU A 60 -13.45 -6.87 3.51
C GLU A 60 -14.10 -5.93 2.47
N ASP A 61 -13.41 -4.86 2.03
CA ASP A 61 -13.95 -3.89 1.07
C ASP A 61 -13.31 -3.99 -0.33
N LEU A 62 -12.59 -5.09 -0.63
CA LEU A 62 -12.19 -5.35 -2.00
C LEU A 62 -13.42 -5.77 -2.81
N PRO A 63 -13.80 -5.02 -3.85
CA PRO A 63 -14.97 -5.37 -4.62
C PRO A 63 -14.74 -6.70 -5.36
N PHE A 64 -15.80 -7.50 -5.53
CA PHE A 64 -15.77 -8.89 -6.03
C PHE A 64 -14.99 -9.08 -7.35
N TRP A 65 -14.86 -8.04 -8.18
CA TRP A 65 -14.10 -8.07 -9.43
C TRP A 65 -12.57 -8.04 -9.27
N ARG A 66 -12.04 -7.70 -8.08
CA ARG A 66 -10.62 -7.88 -7.72
C ARG A 66 -10.29 -9.28 -7.19
N VAL A 67 -11.30 -10.04 -6.76
CA VAL A 67 -11.14 -11.39 -6.21
C VAL A 67 -11.23 -12.46 -7.31
N ASN A 68 -12.04 -12.24 -8.35
CA ASN A 68 -12.32 -13.24 -9.39
C ASN A 68 -11.54 -13.07 -10.71
N ALA A 69 -10.60 -12.11 -10.81
CA ALA A 69 -9.94 -11.79 -12.08
C ALA A 69 -8.88 -12.82 -12.58
N ASP A 70 -8.60 -13.89 -11.82
CA ASP A 70 -7.59 -14.90 -12.21
C ASP A 70 -8.15 -16.08 -13.03
N GLN A 71 -9.48 -16.25 -13.20
CA GLN A 71 -10.03 -17.48 -13.81
C GLN A 71 -11.13 -17.32 -14.87
N ASP A 72 -11.34 -16.16 -15.49
CA ASP A 72 -12.30 -16.07 -16.60
C ASP A 72 -11.72 -15.28 -17.78
N GLY A 73 -10.69 -15.87 -18.36
CA GLY A 73 -10.04 -15.42 -19.59
C GLY A 73 -10.41 -16.24 -20.82
N GLU A 74 -11.54 -16.98 -20.82
CA GLU A 74 -12.03 -17.64 -22.03
C GLU A 74 -13.05 -16.73 -22.72
N TYR A 75 -12.53 -15.83 -23.55
CA TYR A 75 -13.32 -15.12 -24.53
C TYR A 75 -13.97 -16.17 -25.45
N SER A 76 -15.29 -16.34 -25.33
CA SER A 76 -16.05 -17.12 -26.30
C SER A 76 -16.07 -16.33 -27.61
N SER A 77 -15.24 -16.74 -28.57
CA SER A 77 -15.32 -16.29 -29.96
C SER A 77 -16.72 -16.64 -30.47
N VAL A 78 -17.62 -15.66 -30.52
CA VAL A 78 -18.83 -15.77 -31.34
C VAL A 78 -18.33 -15.77 -32.78
N GLU A 79 -18.23 -16.95 -33.38
CA GLU A 79 -18.13 -17.07 -34.83
C GLU A 79 -19.45 -16.55 -35.40
N ASP A 80 -19.36 -15.35 -35.97
CA ASP A 80 -20.38 -14.67 -36.76
C ASP A 80 -20.85 -15.63 -37.85
N GLY A 81 -22.17 -15.77 -37.97
CA GLY A 81 -22.78 -16.68 -38.93
C GLY A 81 -22.64 -16.14 -40.34
N ASP A 82 -21.80 -16.77 -41.14
CA ASP A 82 -21.89 -16.70 -42.60
C ASP A 82 -23.04 -17.62 -43.06
N GLU A 83 -24.19 -16.99 -43.24
CA GLU A 83 -25.35 -17.49 -43.98
C GLU A 83 -25.03 -17.48 -45.48
N ASP A 84 -24.70 -18.62 -46.09
CA ASP A 84 -24.71 -18.79 -47.55
C ASP A 84 -24.91 -20.27 -47.94
N GLY A 85 -25.97 -20.56 -48.72
CA GLY A 85 -26.24 -21.86 -49.34
C GLY A 85 -27.70 -22.15 -49.68
#